data_AF-A0A8X6YRK4-F1
#
_entry.id   AF-A0A8X6YRK4-F1
#
_cell.length_a   1.000
_cell.length_b   1.000
_cell.length_c   1.000
_cell.angle_alpha   90.00
_cell.angle_beta   90.00
_cell.angle_gamma   90.00
#
_symmetry.space_group_name_H-M   'P 1'
#
loop_
_entity.id
_entity.type
_entity.pdbx_description
1 polymer ?
#
loop_
_entity_poly.entity_id
_entity_poly.type
_entity_poly.pdbx_seq_one_letter_code
_entity_poly.pdbx_strand_id
1 'polypeptide(L)'
;MHTTQAVLDRYRAKEVQVFEIRSQDVLINADHVNMYNIVSYDINKTGGLQKELEIFNGARLMLRSNINIEQGLVNGAMSITTEIVWPLFSRDQIYDIDISPVRIDFGKDEIHLIKPKSMKFSALRNYGTIDRTQLPLVLCWVCTAYKMQGCIVDHAVVYTSDLHYLLKDRHMLRWAVSDGLKCGIDWMD
;
A
#
# COMPACT_ATOMS: atom_id res chain seq x y z
N MET A 1 -12.47 -5.66 -1.35
CA MET A 1 -11.86 -5.10 -2.57
C MET A 1 -12.62 -3.89 -3.13
N HIS A 2 -13.93 -3.74 -2.85
CA HIS A 2 -14.74 -2.60 -3.30
C HIS A 2 -14.37 -1.22 -2.68
N THR A 3 -13.63 -1.19 -1.57
CA THR A 3 -13.37 0.05 -0.82
C THR A 3 -12.27 0.91 -1.42
N THR A 4 -11.18 0.32 -1.93
CA THR A 4 -10.06 1.07 -2.54
C THR A 4 -10.52 1.86 -3.77
N GLN A 5 -11.25 1.21 -4.68
CA GLN A 5 -11.73 1.87 -5.91
C GLN A 5 -12.69 3.01 -5.61
N ALA A 6 -13.66 2.79 -4.70
CA ALA A 6 -14.60 3.82 -4.29
C ALA A 6 -13.91 5.05 -3.67
N VAL A 7 -12.82 4.84 -2.92
CA VAL A 7 -12.03 5.95 -2.38
C VAL A 7 -11.31 6.69 -3.49
N LEU A 8 -10.64 5.99 -4.40
CA LEU A 8 -9.96 6.61 -5.53
C LEU A 8 -10.94 7.41 -6.40
N ASP A 9 -12.12 6.86 -6.69
CA ASP A 9 -13.16 7.55 -7.45
C ASP A 9 -13.68 8.80 -6.72
N ARG A 10 -13.81 8.75 -5.40
CA ARG A 10 -14.16 9.92 -4.57
C ARG A 10 -13.10 11.03 -4.67
N TYR A 11 -11.81 10.68 -4.65
CA TYR A 11 -10.74 11.68 -4.76
C TYR A 11 -10.60 12.21 -6.20
N ARG A 12 -10.80 11.36 -7.23
CA ARG A 12 -10.90 11.81 -8.63
C ARG A 12 -12.04 12.80 -8.84
N ALA A 13 -13.21 12.55 -8.24
CA ALA A 13 -14.34 13.47 -8.31
C ALA A 13 -14.09 14.82 -7.61
N LYS A 14 -13.10 14.88 -6.71
CA LYS A 14 -12.61 16.12 -6.08
C LYS A 14 -11.46 16.76 -6.84
N GLU A 15 -11.18 16.33 -8.07
CA GLU A 15 -10.08 16.81 -8.91
C GLU A 15 -8.69 16.60 -8.27
N VAL A 16 -8.56 15.64 -7.35
CA VAL A 16 -7.26 15.26 -6.81
C VAL A 16 -6.53 14.42 -7.85
N GLN A 17 -5.29 14.82 -8.16
CA GLN A 17 -4.44 14.08 -9.08
C GLN A 17 -4.03 12.74 -8.47
N VAL A 18 -4.48 11.65 -9.08
CA VAL A 18 -4.10 10.27 -8.74
C VAL A 18 -3.09 9.78 -9.75
N PHE A 19 -1.96 9.27 -9.25
CA PHE A 19 -0.86 8.74 -10.04
C PHE A 19 -0.93 7.21 -10.02
N GLU A 20 -0.73 6.60 -11.19
CA GLU A 20 -0.56 5.16 -11.33
C GLU A 20 0.93 4.84 -11.50
N ILE A 21 1.48 4.05 -10.58
CA ILE A 21 2.88 3.61 -10.61
C ILE A 21 2.88 2.11 -10.92
N ARG A 22 3.39 1.75 -12.10
CA ARG A 22 3.54 0.38 -12.58
C ARG A 22 4.87 -0.22 -12.15
N SER A 23 4.84 -1.50 -11.80
CA SER A 23 6.02 -2.26 -11.41
C SER A 23 6.86 -2.62 -12.63
N GLN A 24 8.17 -2.68 -12.44
CA GLN A 24 9.11 -3.22 -13.42
C GLN A 24 9.26 -4.73 -13.18
N ASP A 25 8.88 -5.56 -14.15
CA ASP A 25 9.06 -7.02 -14.09
C ASP A 25 10.13 -7.46 -15.08
N VAL A 26 11.13 -8.22 -14.63
CA VAL A 26 12.20 -8.77 -15.48
C VAL A 26 12.32 -10.28 -15.24
N LEU A 27 12.32 -11.07 -16.31
CA LEU A 27 12.54 -12.51 -16.24
C LEU A 27 14.06 -12.80 -16.25
N ILE A 28 14.57 -13.47 -15.21
CA ILE A 28 16.02 -13.50 -14.91
C ILE A 28 16.86 -14.25 -15.96
N ASN A 29 16.26 -15.13 -16.77
CA ASN A 29 16.99 -16.01 -17.70
C ASN A 29 16.38 -16.07 -19.11
N ALA A 30 15.48 -15.15 -19.46
CA ALA A 30 14.91 -15.13 -20.80
C ALA A 30 14.52 -13.71 -21.20
N ASP A 31 14.98 -13.32 -22.38
CA ASP A 31 14.69 -12.04 -23.00
C ASP A 31 13.45 -12.16 -23.88
N HIS A 32 12.68 -11.06 -23.99
CA HIS A 32 11.54 -10.93 -24.91
C HIS A 32 10.34 -11.87 -24.69
N VAL A 33 10.07 -12.26 -23.44
CA VAL A 33 8.82 -12.97 -23.11
C VAL A 33 7.73 -11.96 -22.77
N ASN A 34 6.51 -12.17 -23.27
CA ASN A 34 5.37 -11.35 -22.87
C ASN A 34 5.01 -11.61 -21.39
N MET A 35 5.30 -10.65 -20.52
CA MET A 35 5.07 -10.77 -19.06
C MET A 35 3.59 -10.90 -18.67
N TYR A 36 2.64 -10.49 -19.53
CA TYR A 36 1.23 -10.35 -19.16
C TYR A 36 0.58 -11.65 -18.63
N ASN A 37 1.02 -12.81 -19.15
CA ASN A 37 0.44 -14.11 -18.82
C ASN A 37 1.31 -14.99 -17.90
N ILE A 38 2.51 -14.52 -17.55
CA ILE A 38 3.45 -15.28 -16.71
C ILE A 38 3.60 -14.68 -15.31
N VAL A 39 3.07 -13.48 -15.09
CA VAL A 39 3.08 -12.83 -13.78
C VAL A 39 1.75 -13.03 -13.06
N SER A 40 1.81 -13.40 -11.78
CA SER A 40 0.64 -13.52 -10.93
C SER A 40 0.06 -12.14 -10.58
N TYR A 41 -1.26 -11.99 -10.68
CA TYR A 41 -1.98 -10.82 -10.13
C TYR A 41 -2.18 -10.91 -8.61
N ASP A 42 -2.08 -12.12 -8.03
CA ASP A 42 -2.15 -12.30 -6.57
C ASP A 42 -0.87 -11.79 -5.90
N ILE A 43 -1.01 -10.72 -5.11
CA ILE A 43 0.08 -10.04 -4.40
C ILE A 43 0.84 -10.97 -3.43
N ASN A 44 0.18 -12.00 -2.91
CA ASN A 44 0.82 -12.96 -2.00
C ASN A 44 1.81 -13.88 -2.72
N LYS A 45 1.70 -13.97 -4.06
CA LYS A 45 2.62 -14.72 -4.92
C LYS A 45 3.70 -13.86 -5.55
N THR A 46 3.67 -12.54 -5.34
CA THR A 46 4.62 -11.57 -5.91
C THR A 46 5.48 -10.89 -4.84
N GLY A 47 5.78 -11.58 -3.75
CA GLY A 47 6.61 -11.06 -2.66
C GLY A 47 6.00 -9.86 -1.92
N GLY A 48 4.68 -9.64 -2.04
CA GLY A 48 4.00 -8.51 -1.41
C GLY A 48 4.08 -7.19 -2.19
N LEU A 49 4.69 -7.19 -3.38
CA LEU A 49 4.78 -6.01 -4.25
C LEU A 49 3.63 -5.99 -5.27
N GLN A 50 2.95 -4.86 -5.35
CA GLN A 50 1.84 -4.65 -6.28
C GLN A 50 2.34 -4.57 -7.73
N LYS A 51 1.49 -4.95 -8.68
CA LYS A 51 1.77 -4.73 -10.11
C LYS A 51 1.54 -3.26 -10.47
N GLU A 52 0.45 -2.71 -9.97
CA GLU A 52 0.03 -1.31 -10.14
C GLU A 52 -0.28 -0.76 -8.74
N LEU A 53 0.25 0.43 -8.45
CA LEU A 53 -0.01 1.17 -7.23
C LEU A 53 -0.60 2.53 -7.61
N GLU A 54 -1.85 2.75 -7.23
CA GLU A 54 -2.50 4.06 -7.35
C GLU A 54 -2.30 4.86 -6.06
N ILE A 55 -1.77 6.07 -6.18
CA ILE A 55 -1.35 6.91 -5.06
C ILE A 55 -1.60 8.40 -5.36
N PHE A 56 -1.77 9.20 -4.32
CA PHE A 56 -1.92 10.65 -4.40
C PHE A 56 -1.39 11.30 -3.12
N ASN A 57 -1.13 12.60 -3.14
CA ASN A 57 -0.72 13.34 -1.94
C ASN A 57 -1.86 13.33 -0.91
N GLY A 58 -1.55 12.94 0.33
CA GLY A 58 -2.53 12.70 1.38
C GLY A 58 -3.10 11.27 1.40
N ALA A 59 -2.69 10.40 0.47
CA ALA A 59 -3.14 9.01 0.48
C ALA A 59 -2.62 8.27 1.70
N ARG A 60 -3.50 7.52 2.38
CA ARG A 60 -3.13 6.61 3.46
C ARG A 60 -2.56 5.33 2.89
N LEU A 61 -1.38 4.95 3.34
CA LEU A 61 -0.62 3.80 2.87
C LEU A 61 -0.23 2.89 4.02
N MET A 62 0.05 1.63 3.69
CA MET A 62 0.64 0.65 4.61
C MET A 62 1.90 0.04 3.99
N LEU A 63 2.99 -0.03 4.77
CA LEU A 63 4.20 -0.75 4.40
C LEU A 63 3.93 -2.25 4.29
N ARG A 64 4.50 -2.88 3.27
CA ARG A 64 4.38 -4.32 3.00
C ARG A 64 5.66 -5.12 3.24
N SER A 65 6.74 -4.43 3.60
CA SER A 65 8.01 -5.05 3.96
C SER A 65 8.72 -4.28 5.06
N ASN A 66 9.55 -4.97 5.84
CA ASN A 66 10.47 -4.31 6.75
C ASN A 66 11.54 -3.57 5.95
N ILE A 67 11.69 -2.27 6.22
CA ILE A 67 12.70 -1.39 5.61
C ILE A 67 13.77 -1.07 6.67
N ASN A 68 13.35 -0.55 7.82
CA ASN A 68 14.22 -0.25 8.94
C ASN A 68 13.47 -0.48 10.26
N ILE A 69 13.89 -1.48 11.03
CA ILE A 69 13.22 -1.86 12.29
C ILE A 69 13.49 -0.80 13.37
N GLU A 70 14.68 -0.22 13.42
CA GLU A 70 15.07 0.76 14.44
C GLU A 70 14.27 2.06 14.32
N GLN A 71 13.93 2.45 13.08
CA GLN A 71 13.07 3.60 12.77
C GLN A 71 11.58 3.23 12.75
N GLY A 72 11.19 1.99 13.10
CA GLY A 72 9.78 1.57 13.08
C GLY A 72 9.17 1.42 11.68
N LEU A 73 9.98 1.44 10.62
CA LEU A 73 9.58 1.20 9.23
C LEU A 73 9.40 -0.31 8.97
N VAL A 74 8.39 -0.89 9.61
CA VAL A 74 8.08 -2.32 9.60
C VAL A 74 6.84 -2.62 8.75
N ASN A 75 6.71 -3.87 8.32
CA ASN A 75 5.51 -4.35 7.63
C ASN A 75 4.25 -4.11 8.49
N GLY A 76 3.24 -3.49 7.90
CA GLY A 76 2.01 -3.10 8.57
C GLY A 76 2.01 -1.67 9.11
N ALA A 77 3.16 -0.99 9.18
CA ALA A 77 3.21 0.41 9.57
C ALA A 77 2.42 1.27 8.57
N MET A 78 1.55 2.13 9.08
CA MET A 78 0.71 3.01 8.27
C MET A 78 1.29 4.40 8.21
N SER A 79 1.08 5.05 7.07
CA SER A 79 1.59 6.39 6.80
C SER A 79 0.64 7.19 5.93
N ILE A 80 0.91 8.48 5.82
CA ILE A 80 0.28 9.40 4.88
C ILE A 80 1.32 9.84 3.86
N THR A 81 0.95 9.81 2.58
CA THR A 81 1.80 10.29 1.49
C THR A 81 1.92 11.81 1.56
N THR A 82 3.14 12.33 1.61
CA THR A 82 3.39 13.77 1.59
C THR A 82 3.75 14.25 0.19
N GLU A 83 4.60 13.52 -0.52
CA GLU A 83 5.09 13.89 -1.85
C GLU A 83 5.49 12.65 -2.67
N ILE A 84 5.17 12.65 -3.96
CA ILE A 84 5.69 11.69 -4.95
C ILE A 84 6.83 12.39 -5.72
N VAL A 85 8.03 11.82 -5.67
CA VAL A 85 9.25 12.48 -6.16
C VAL A 85 9.52 12.06 -7.61
N TRP A 86 9.00 12.81 -8.57
CA TRP A 86 9.24 12.58 -9.99
C TRP A 86 10.57 13.18 -10.48
N PRO A 87 11.35 12.46 -11.31
CA PRO A 87 12.57 13.00 -11.90
C PRO A 87 12.28 13.99 -13.05
N LEU A 88 13.15 15.00 -13.20
CA LEU A 88 13.30 15.83 -14.41
C LEU A 88 12.00 16.46 -14.96
N PHE A 89 11.30 17.25 -14.15
CA PHE A 89 10.02 17.93 -14.50
C PHE A 89 8.87 17.00 -14.90
N SER A 90 9.09 15.69 -14.90
CA SER A 90 8.03 14.71 -15.14
C SER A 90 6.98 14.85 -14.05
N ARG A 91 5.73 14.62 -14.43
CA ARG A 91 4.60 14.61 -13.49
C ARG A 91 3.93 13.25 -13.41
N ASP A 92 4.40 12.28 -14.18
CA ASP A 92 3.87 10.92 -14.24
C ASP A 92 5.01 9.95 -14.58
N GLN A 93 4.73 8.65 -14.48
CA GLN A 93 5.64 7.61 -14.90
C GLN A 93 5.70 7.58 -16.43
N ILE A 94 6.85 7.94 -16.99
CA ILE A 94 7.07 7.93 -18.45
C ILE A 94 7.43 6.52 -18.93
N TYR A 95 8.26 5.80 -18.16
CA TYR A 95 8.70 4.44 -18.46
C TYR A 95 8.54 3.53 -17.25
N ASP A 96 8.33 2.22 -17.47
CA ASP A 96 8.19 1.23 -16.39
C ASP A 96 9.43 1.16 -15.48
N ILE A 97 10.60 1.57 -16.00
CA ILE A 97 11.86 1.66 -15.25
C ILE A 97 11.87 2.83 -14.24
N ASP A 98 11.02 3.84 -14.42
CA ASP A 98 11.03 5.08 -13.65
C ASP A 98 10.06 5.02 -12.47
N ILE A 99 10.33 4.12 -11.54
CA ILE A 99 9.54 4.00 -10.32
C ILE A 99 9.99 5.07 -9.32
N SER A 100 9.21 6.15 -9.24
CA SER A 100 9.50 7.29 -8.38
C SER A 100 9.46 6.94 -6.89
N PRO A 101 10.46 7.36 -6.09
CA PRO A 101 10.38 7.31 -4.64
C PRO A 101 9.23 8.16 -4.10
N VAL A 102 8.76 7.82 -2.90
CA VAL A 102 7.65 8.51 -2.25
C VAL A 102 8.07 8.93 -0.85
N ARG A 103 7.78 10.20 -0.50
CA ARG A 103 7.88 10.69 0.87
C ARG A 103 6.61 10.39 1.64
N ILE A 104 6.77 9.81 2.82
CA ILE A 104 5.65 9.42 3.68
C ILE A 104 5.90 9.84 5.13
N ASP A 105 4.83 10.15 5.82
CA ASP A 105 4.82 10.53 7.23
C ASP A 105 4.07 9.48 8.06
N PHE A 106 4.70 8.95 9.11
CA PHE A 106 4.12 7.98 10.04
C PHE A 106 3.53 8.63 11.31
N GLY A 107 3.64 9.95 11.44
CA GLY A 107 3.08 10.75 12.54
C GLY A 107 3.83 10.63 13.87
N LYS A 108 5.00 9.99 13.89
CA LYS A 108 5.81 9.77 15.11
C LYS A 108 7.20 10.37 15.04
N ASP A 109 7.75 10.51 13.84
CA ASP A 109 9.14 10.87 13.57
C ASP A 109 9.25 11.68 12.28
N GLU A 110 10.43 11.68 11.65
CA GLU A 110 10.70 12.44 10.43
C GLU A 110 9.96 11.89 9.20
N ILE A 111 9.87 12.71 8.15
CA ILE A 111 9.35 12.25 6.86
C ILE A 111 10.37 11.29 6.22
N HIS A 112 9.92 10.09 5.89
CA HIS A 112 10.76 9.04 5.32
C HIS A 112 10.64 8.97 3.80
N LEU A 113 11.78 8.82 3.13
CA LEU A 113 11.83 8.58 1.69
C LEU A 113 11.81 7.08 1.40
N ILE A 114 10.69 6.56 0.92
CA ILE A 114 10.55 5.16 0.52
C ILE A 114 11.00 5.00 -0.93
N LYS A 115 12.00 4.15 -1.11
CA LYS A 115 12.56 3.78 -2.41
C LYS A 115 11.93 2.48 -2.91
N PRO A 116 11.87 2.28 -4.24
CA PRO A 116 11.48 0.99 -4.82
C PRO A 116 12.40 -0.13 -4.33
N LYS A 117 11.84 -1.33 -4.18
CA LYS A 117 12.56 -2.54 -3.80
C LYS A 117 12.32 -3.64 -4.83
N SER A 118 13.34 -4.47 -5.05
CA SER A 118 13.25 -5.64 -5.91
C SER A 118 12.94 -6.91 -5.12
N MET A 119 12.05 -7.75 -5.62
CA MET A 119 11.68 -9.05 -5.05
C MET A 119 11.56 -10.11 -6.14
N LYS A 120 12.18 -11.28 -5.88
CA LYS A 120 12.14 -12.43 -6.78
C LYS A 120 11.01 -13.38 -6.42
N PHE A 121 10.26 -13.85 -7.41
CA PHE A 121 9.22 -14.85 -7.24
C PHE A 121 9.07 -15.74 -8.47
N SER A 122 8.42 -16.90 -8.30
CA SER A 122 8.21 -17.84 -9.39
C SER A 122 7.18 -17.31 -10.38
N ALA A 123 7.53 -17.33 -11.67
CA ALA A 123 6.59 -17.11 -12.76
C ALA A 123 5.48 -18.18 -12.74
N LEU A 124 4.30 -17.81 -13.21
CA LEU A 124 3.25 -18.77 -13.53
C LEU A 124 3.73 -19.74 -14.61
N ARG A 125 3.13 -20.93 -14.65
CA ARG A 125 3.36 -21.94 -15.70
C ARG A 125 4.83 -22.35 -15.86
N ASN A 126 5.62 -22.24 -14.79
CA ASN A 126 7.02 -22.65 -14.72
C ASN A 126 7.96 -21.95 -15.74
N TYR A 127 7.66 -20.70 -16.12
CA TYR A 127 8.53 -19.90 -17.00
C TYR A 127 9.84 -19.45 -16.33
N GLY A 128 10.05 -19.79 -15.05
CA GLY A 128 11.25 -19.45 -14.29
C GLY A 128 10.98 -18.46 -13.18
N THR A 129 11.92 -17.54 -12.96
CA THR A 129 11.90 -16.56 -11.86
C THR A 129 11.82 -15.16 -12.41
N ILE A 130 10.90 -14.37 -11.86
CA ILE A 130 10.69 -12.96 -12.17
C ILE A 130 11.28 -12.14 -11.03
N ASP A 131 12.01 -11.09 -11.36
CA ASP A 131 12.42 -10.04 -10.45
C ASP A 131 11.52 -8.83 -10.66
N ARG A 132 10.79 -8.43 -9.63
CA ARG A 132 9.89 -7.27 -9.66
C ARG A 132 10.46 -6.15 -8.84
N THR A 133 10.59 -4.96 -9.43
CA THR A 133 10.86 -3.73 -8.70
C THR A 133 9.56 -2.92 -8.56
N GLN A 134 9.22 -2.54 -7.33
CA GLN A 134 8.09 -1.66 -7.00
C GLN A 134 8.24 -1.08 -5.59
N LEU A 135 7.50 -0.03 -5.27
CA LEU A 135 7.33 0.46 -3.90
C LEU A 135 6.67 -0.60 -3.00
N PRO A 136 7.20 -0.85 -1.78
CA PRO A 136 6.63 -1.80 -0.83
C PRO A 136 5.45 -1.19 -0.06
N LEU A 137 4.50 -0.59 -0.78
CA LEU A 137 3.36 0.16 -0.25
C LEU A 137 2.05 -0.40 -0.80
N VAL A 138 0.97 -0.23 -0.05
CA VAL A 138 -0.40 -0.47 -0.51
C VAL A 138 -1.33 0.62 -0.01
N LEU A 139 -2.28 1.06 -0.83
CA LEU A 139 -3.34 1.97 -0.41
C LEU A 139 -4.16 1.33 0.72
N CYS A 140 -4.26 2.02 1.86
CA CYS A 140 -4.83 1.46 3.09
C CYS A 140 -5.80 2.44 3.75
N TRP A 141 -7.05 2.41 3.26
CA TRP A 141 -8.18 3.11 3.90
C TRP A 141 -8.95 2.25 4.87
N VAL A 142 -8.94 0.92 4.66
CA VAL A 142 -9.55 -0.03 5.58
C VAL A 142 -8.51 -1.05 6.00
N CYS A 143 -8.30 -1.17 7.30
CA CYS A 143 -7.40 -2.17 7.87
C CYS A 143 -8.14 -3.06 8.88
N THR A 144 -7.64 -4.28 9.06
CA THR A 144 -8.16 -5.18 10.09
C THR A 144 -7.74 -4.70 11.48
N ALA A 145 -8.62 -4.71 12.48
CA ALA A 145 -8.30 -4.19 13.81
C ALA A 145 -7.04 -4.78 14.46
N TYR A 146 -6.73 -6.05 14.23
CA TYR A 146 -5.48 -6.64 14.76
C TYR A 146 -4.21 -6.00 14.18
N LYS A 147 -4.26 -5.39 12.99
CA LYS A 147 -3.16 -4.59 12.41
C LYS A 147 -3.08 -3.18 12.98
N MET A 148 -4.11 -2.77 13.71
CA MET A 148 -4.22 -1.50 14.40
C MET A 148 -3.87 -1.60 15.89
N GLN A 149 -3.46 -2.78 16.35
CA GLN A 149 -3.16 -2.99 17.75
C GLN A 149 -2.00 -2.08 18.18
N GLY A 150 -2.25 -1.22 19.17
CA GLY A 150 -1.27 -0.24 19.66
C GLY A 150 -1.23 1.07 18.87
N CYS A 151 -2.07 1.26 17.87
CA CYS A 151 -2.29 2.56 17.22
C CYS A 151 -3.26 3.42 18.04
N ILE A 152 -3.03 4.73 18.05
CA ILE A 152 -3.95 5.73 18.59
C ILE A 152 -4.63 6.41 17.40
N VAL A 153 -5.96 6.52 17.44
CA VAL A 153 -6.77 7.12 16.38
C VAL A 153 -7.77 8.08 17.00
N ASP A 154 -7.98 9.23 16.38
CA ASP A 154 -9.00 10.19 16.84
C ASP A 154 -10.41 9.77 16.38
N HIS A 155 -10.51 9.22 15.16
CA HIS A 155 -11.75 8.76 14.55
C HIS A 155 -11.57 7.42 13.83
N ALA A 156 -12.46 6.47 14.11
CA ALA A 156 -12.48 5.16 13.48
C ALA A 156 -13.93 4.67 13.29
N VAL A 157 -14.23 4.18 12.09
CA VAL A 157 -15.48 3.51 11.75
C VAL A 157 -15.20 2.02 11.71
N VAL A 158 -15.88 1.22 12.53
CA VAL A 158 -15.62 -0.22 12.62
C VAL A 158 -16.77 -1.00 12.00
N TYR A 159 -16.46 -1.83 11.02
CA TYR A 159 -17.37 -2.78 10.40
C TYR A 159 -17.25 -4.13 11.09
N THR A 160 -18.28 -4.58 11.81
CA THR A 160 -18.42 -5.98 12.25
C THR A 160 -19.47 -6.69 11.40
N SER A 161 -19.53 -8.02 11.48
CA SER A 161 -20.48 -8.82 10.70
C SER A 161 -21.95 -8.46 10.90
N ASP A 162 -22.28 -7.79 12.02
CA ASP A 162 -23.66 -7.62 12.46
C ASP A 162 -24.04 -6.19 12.86
N LEU A 163 -23.10 -5.24 13.00
CA LEU A 163 -23.41 -3.83 13.34
C LEU A 163 -22.35 -2.81 12.87
N HIS A 164 -22.83 -1.60 12.55
CA HIS A 164 -21.99 -0.43 12.28
C HIS A 164 -21.80 0.39 13.57
N TYR A 165 -20.56 0.55 14.02
CA TYR A 165 -20.23 1.43 15.15
C TYR A 165 -19.32 2.57 14.69
N LEU A 166 -19.74 3.81 14.97
CA LEU A 166 -18.89 4.99 14.97
C LEU A 166 -18.18 5.04 16.32
N LEU A 167 -16.88 4.73 16.36
CA LEU A 167 -16.09 4.85 17.58
C LEU A 167 -15.57 6.28 17.70
N LYS A 168 -16.09 7.01 18.69
CA LYS A 168 -15.70 8.40 19.00
C LYS A 168 -14.79 8.53 20.23
N ASP A 169 -14.29 7.42 20.80
CA ASP A 169 -13.62 7.47 22.10
C ASP A 169 -12.34 6.64 22.20
N ARG A 170 -11.32 7.22 22.87
CA ARG A 170 -9.90 6.80 22.88
C ARG A 170 -9.61 5.41 23.50
N HIS A 171 -10.59 4.80 24.16
CA HIS A 171 -10.38 3.58 24.96
C HIS A 171 -10.88 2.28 24.32
N MET A 172 -11.63 2.32 23.22
CA MET A 172 -12.34 1.12 22.71
C MET A 172 -11.58 0.26 21.70
N LEU A 173 -10.50 0.73 21.07
CA LEU A 173 -9.68 -0.09 20.15
C LEU A 173 -9.08 -1.32 20.83
N ARG A 174 -8.81 -1.23 22.13
CA ARG A 174 -8.29 -2.34 22.93
C ARG A 174 -9.30 -3.49 23.05
N TRP A 175 -10.60 -3.21 22.93
CA TRP A 175 -11.68 -4.20 23.05
C TRP A 175 -11.91 -4.95 21.72
N ALA A 176 -11.95 -4.24 20.58
CA ALA A 176 -12.13 -4.87 19.26
C ALA A 176 -11.01 -5.88 18.90
N VAL A 177 -9.80 -5.67 19.41
CA VAL A 177 -8.65 -6.57 19.22
C VAL A 177 -8.71 -7.81 20.13
N SER A 178 -9.37 -7.74 21.29
CA SER A 178 -9.46 -8.82 22.28
C SER A 178 -10.36 -9.98 21.81
N ASP A 179 -11.39 -9.71 21.02
CA ASP A 179 -12.43 -10.69 20.66
C ASP A 179 -12.21 -11.40 19.32
N GLY A 180 -11.04 -11.23 18.68
CA GLY A 180 -10.74 -11.92 17.41
C GLY A 180 -11.69 -11.54 16.26
N LEU A 181 -12.42 -10.43 16.39
CA LEU A 181 -13.37 -9.95 15.39
C LEU A 181 -12.61 -9.55 14.11
N LYS A 182 -13.01 -10.16 12.97
CA LYS A 182 -12.62 -9.71 11.62
C LYS A 182 -13.31 -8.38 11.32
N CYS A 183 -12.88 -7.31 11.97
CA CYS A 183 -13.45 -5.99 11.77
C CYS A 183 -12.52 -5.12 10.91
N GLY A 184 -13.12 -4.47 9.90
CA GLY A 184 -12.46 -3.46 9.08
C GLY A 184 -12.64 -2.10 9.74
N ILE A 185 -11.57 -1.34 9.88
CA ILE A 185 -11.58 0.02 10.41
C ILE A 185 -11.39 0.99 9.25
N ASP A 186 -12.38 1.82 9.00
CA ASP A 186 -12.37 2.90 8.01
C ASP A 186 -12.22 4.25 8.70
N TRP A 187 -11.55 5.18 8.05
CA TRP A 187 -11.17 6.46 8.64
C TRP A 187 -11.99 7.57 7.99
N MET A 188 -12.67 8.37 8.82
CA MET A 188 -13.31 9.59 8.35
C MET A 188 -12.36 10.77 8.58
N ASP A 189 -12.13 11.53 7.51
CA ASP A 189 -11.59 12.89 7.56
C ASP A 189 -12.67 13.86 8.05
#